data_AF-Q6PPA6-F1
#
_entry.id   AF-Q6PPA6-F1
#
_cell.length_a   1.000
_cell.length_b   1.000
_cell.length_c   1.000
_cell.angle_alpha   90.00
_cell.angle_beta   90.00
_cell.angle_gamma   90.00
#
_symmetry.space_group_name_H-M   'P 1'
#
loop_
_entity.id
_entity.type
_entity.pdbx_description
1 polymer ?
#
loop_
_entity_poly.entity_id
_entity_poly.type
_entity_poly.pdbx_seq_one_letter_code
_entity_poly.pdbx_strand_id
1 'polypeptide(L)'
;GSKASFPRSAGWWRDGKFGPDVIREVARAVLLESLLGGITTVADQHLFFPGATADSYIDATIEAATDLGIRFHAARSSMTLGKSERGFCDNLFFEPVHRMSATVW
;
A
#
# COMPACT_ATOMS: atom_id res chain seq x y z
N GLY A 1 -9.22 10.60 -29.88
CA GLY A 1 -8.74 11.67 -28.97
C GLY A 1 -8.79 11.15 -27.55
N SER A 2 -7.73 11.39 -26.79
CA SER A 2 -7.41 10.90 -25.43
C SER A 2 -7.08 9.41 -25.33
N LYS A 3 -5.77 9.10 -25.31
CA LYS A 3 -5.27 7.86 -24.70
C LYS A 3 -5.47 8.06 -23.20
N ALA A 4 -6.28 7.24 -22.54
CA ALA A 4 -6.36 7.25 -21.09
C ALA A 4 -4.95 6.99 -20.54
N SER A 5 -4.27 8.05 -20.08
CA SER A 5 -3.00 7.92 -19.38
C SER A 5 -3.32 7.35 -18.01
N PHE A 6 -3.23 6.02 -17.88
CA PHE A 6 -3.26 5.41 -16.56
C PHE A 6 -2.16 6.03 -15.70
N PRO A 7 -2.41 6.25 -14.40
CA PRO A 7 -1.35 6.69 -13.49
C PRO A 7 -0.17 5.71 -13.59
N ARG A 8 1.07 6.23 -13.60
CA ARG A 8 2.28 5.42 -13.83
C ARG A 8 2.38 4.19 -12.91
N SER A 9 1.90 4.31 -11.67
CA SER A 9 1.84 3.22 -10.69
C SER A 9 0.98 2.03 -11.14
N ALA A 10 -0.14 2.28 -11.83
CA ALA A 10 -0.98 1.22 -12.40
C ALA A 10 -0.27 0.45 -13.51
N GLY A 11 0.61 1.13 -14.27
CA GLY A 11 1.50 0.50 -15.24
C GLY A 11 2.53 -0.40 -14.56
N TRP A 12 3.22 0.12 -13.53
CA TRP A 12 4.23 -0.65 -12.80
C TRP A 12 3.68 -1.92 -12.15
N TRP A 13 2.51 -1.86 -11.52
CA TRP A 13 1.91 -3.05 -10.95
C TRP A 13 1.56 -4.11 -12.00
N ARG A 14 0.93 -3.70 -13.11
CA ARG A 14 0.60 -4.62 -14.22
C ARG A 14 1.85 -5.24 -14.86
N ASP A 15 2.95 -4.50 -14.90
CA ASP A 15 4.24 -4.97 -15.41
C ASP A 15 5.01 -5.83 -14.38
N GLY A 16 4.45 -6.10 -13.20
CA GLY A 16 5.10 -6.87 -12.13
C GLY A 16 6.22 -6.13 -11.39
N LYS A 17 6.30 -4.80 -11.53
CA LYS A 17 7.35 -3.93 -10.96
C LYS A 17 6.94 -3.23 -9.67
N PHE A 18 5.77 -3.57 -9.12
CA PHE A 18 5.21 -2.92 -7.92
C PHE A 18 4.44 -3.94 -7.04
N GLY A 19 5.06 -5.11 -6.84
CA GLY A 19 4.58 -6.16 -5.95
C GLY A 19 5.05 -5.98 -4.50
N PRO A 20 4.60 -6.84 -3.57
CA PRO A 20 4.95 -6.78 -2.14
C PRO A 20 6.45 -6.77 -1.87
N ASP A 21 7.25 -7.55 -2.60
CA ASP A 21 8.71 -7.57 -2.43
C ASP A 21 9.37 -6.22 -2.71
N VAL A 22 8.86 -5.50 -3.72
CA VAL A 22 9.31 -4.13 -4.04
C VAL A 22 8.88 -3.18 -2.93
N ILE A 23 7.66 -3.31 -2.43
CA ILE A 23 7.14 -2.47 -1.33
C ILE A 23 7.91 -2.70 -0.03
N ARG A 24 8.35 -3.93 0.27
CA ARG A 24 9.20 -4.24 1.42
C ARG A 24 10.49 -3.43 1.38
N GLU A 25 11.19 -3.40 0.24
CA GLU A 25 12.45 -2.66 0.12
C GLU A 25 12.24 -1.14 0.04
N VAL A 26 11.15 -0.67 -0.58
CA VAL A 26 10.76 0.75 -0.55
C VAL A 26 10.48 1.19 0.89
N ALA A 27 9.72 0.40 1.65
CA ALA A 27 9.42 0.67 3.05
C ALA A 27 10.69 0.66 3.89
N ARG A 28 11.59 -0.33 3.71
CA ARG A 28 12.87 -0.40 4.41
C ARG A 28 13.69 0.88 4.21
N ALA A 29 13.79 1.38 2.98
CA ALA A 29 14.53 2.60 2.69
C ALA A 29 13.95 3.82 3.42
N VAL A 30 12.63 4.02 3.34
CA VAL A 30 11.94 5.18 3.97
C VAL A 30 11.93 5.09 5.50
N LEU A 31 11.76 3.88 6.05
CA LEU A 31 11.80 3.65 7.50
C LEU A 31 13.22 3.83 8.06
N LEU A 32 14.24 3.41 7.32
CA LEU A 32 15.63 3.67 7.69
C LEU A 32 15.94 5.17 7.64
N GLU A 33 15.51 5.87 6.60
CA GLU A 33 15.61 7.33 6.53
C GLU A 33 14.91 8.00 7.73
N SER A 34 13.74 7.50 8.11
CA SER A 34 13.00 7.97 9.28
C SER A 34 13.82 7.81 10.57
N LEU A 35 14.42 6.64 10.79
CA LEU A 35 15.33 6.40 11.92
C LEU A 35 16.54 7.34 11.92
N LEU A 36 17.17 7.52 10.76
CA LEU A 36 18.30 8.45 10.59
C LEU A 36 17.89 9.91 10.88
N GLY A 37 16.63 10.26 10.63
CA GLY A 37 16.03 11.54 10.99
C GLY A 37 15.56 11.66 12.45
N GLY A 38 15.76 10.63 13.28
CA GLY A 38 15.36 10.61 14.69
C GLY A 38 13.90 10.21 14.95
N ILE A 39 13.16 9.77 13.93
CA ILE A 39 11.79 9.25 14.08
C ILE A 39 11.88 7.82 14.60
N THR A 40 11.30 7.57 15.78
CA THR A 40 11.30 6.25 16.41
C THR A 40 9.97 5.50 16.27
N THR A 41 8.92 6.18 15.80
CA THR A 41 7.58 5.61 15.57
C THR A 41 7.01 6.11 14.25
N VAL A 42 6.58 5.19 13.38
CA VAL A 42 5.92 5.50 12.11
C VAL A 42 4.53 4.87 12.08
N ALA A 43 3.55 5.63 11.61
CA ALA A 43 2.23 5.12 11.26
C ALA A 43 2.08 5.17 9.74
N ASP A 44 2.03 4.00 9.10
CA ASP A 44 1.88 3.90 7.65
C ASP A 44 0.42 3.61 7.26
N GLN A 45 -0.04 4.26 6.22
CA GLN A 45 -1.36 4.05 5.65
C GLN A 45 -1.20 3.56 4.21
N HIS A 46 -1.04 2.25 4.04
CA HIS A 46 -0.91 1.66 2.71
C HIS A 46 -2.24 1.75 1.95
N LEU A 47 -2.23 2.30 0.73
CA LEU A 47 -3.45 2.60 -0.05
C LEU A 47 -3.66 1.68 -1.26
N PHE A 48 -2.75 0.74 -1.51
CA PHE A 48 -2.73 0.00 -2.76
C PHE A 48 -2.98 -1.50 -2.55
N PHE A 49 -4.19 -1.95 -2.87
CA PHE A 49 -4.61 -3.35 -2.71
C PHE A 49 -5.16 -3.95 -4.01
N PRO A 50 -4.31 -4.09 -5.04
CA PRO A 50 -4.76 -4.60 -6.32
C PRO A 50 -4.98 -6.14 -6.27
N GLY A 51 -6.09 -6.61 -6.82
CA GLY A 51 -6.38 -8.04 -6.92
C GLY A 51 -7.04 -8.64 -5.68
N ALA A 52 -6.92 -9.96 -5.48
CA ALA A 52 -7.60 -10.69 -4.39
C ALA A 52 -6.72 -10.95 -3.16
N THR A 53 -5.42 -10.66 -3.23
CA THR A 53 -4.43 -10.88 -2.16
C THR A 53 -3.97 -9.55 -1.57
N ALA A 54 -4.88 -8.88 -0.87
CA ALA A 54 -4.65 -7.54 -0.31
C ALA A 54 -3.57 -7.53 0.81
N ASP A 55 -3.49 -8.56 1.64
CA ASP A 55 -2.78 -8.45 2.92
C ASP A 55 -1.24 -8.50 2.81
N SER A 56 -0.71 -9.15 1.78
CA SER A 56 0.75 -9.30 1.58
C SER A 56 1.52 -7.97 1.48
N TYR A 57 0.86 -6.86 1.12
CA TYR A 57 1.48 -5.54 1.08
C TYR A 57 1.70 -4.94 2.47
N ILE A 58 0.76 -5.16 3.41
CA ILE A 58 0.91 -4.73 4.80
C ILE A 58 1.96 -5.59 5.50
N ASP A 59 1.92 -6.91 5.27
CA ASP A 59 2.91 -7.83 5.83
C ASP A 59 4.33 -7.43 5.42
N ALA A 60 4.53 -7.01 4.17
CA ALA A 60 5.81 -6.52 3.66
C ALA A 60 6.32 -5.26 4.39
N THR A 61 5.45 -4.31 4.75
CA THR A 61 5.87 -3.10 5.48
C THR A 61 6.13 -3.40 6.96
N ILE A 62 5.36 -4.31 7.56
CA ILE A 62 5.58 -4.81 8.93
C ILE A 62 6.92 -5.57 9.01
N GLU A 63 7.24 -6.42 8.04
CA GLU A 63 8.53 -7.12 7.96
C GLU A 63 9.69 -6.14 7.90
N ALA A 64 9.63 -5.14 7.01
CA ALA A 64 10.66 -4.11 6.91
C ALA A 64 10.83 -3.31 8.20
N ALA A 65 9.73 -2.97 8.89
CA ALA A 65 9.78 -2.26 10.17
C ALA A 65 10.38 -3.14 11.28
N THR A 66 10.02 -4.41 11.30
CA THR A 66 10.52 -5.40 12.28
C THR A 66 12.02 -5.62 12.12
N ASP A 67 12.51 -5.77 10.89
CA ASP A 67 13.93 -5.90 10.59
C ASP A 67 14.76 -4.70 11.08
N LEU A 68 14.19 -3.49 10.99
CA LEU A 68 14.85 -2.25 11.40
C LEU A 68 14.68 -1.94 12.90
N GLY A 69 13.77 -2.63 13.58
CA GLY A 69 13.45 -2.38 14.99
C GLY A 69 12.74 -1.04 15.26
N ILE A 70 12.10 -0.43 14.26
CA ILE A 70 11.32 0.80 14.42
C ILE A 70 9.92 0.47 14.97
N ARG A 71 9.37 1.31 15.87
CA ARG A 71 7.97 1.15 16.31
C ARG A 71 7.04 1.48 15.13
N PHE A 72 6.09 0.59 14.84
CA PHE A 72 5.29 0.69 13.62
C PHE A 72 3.80 0.50 13.91
N HIS A 73 2.97 1.37 13.35
CA HIS A 73 1.51 1.22 13.31
C HIS A 73 1.08 1.03 11.86
N ALA A 74 0.63 -0.17 11.51
CA ALA A 74 0.11 -0.48 10.19
C ALA A 74 -1.39 -0.13 10.12
N ALA A 75 -1.74 0.96 9.44
CA ALA A 75 -3.12 1.33 9.19
C ALA A 75 -3.61 0.69 7.88
N ARG A 76 -4.40 -0.37 8.02
CA ARG A 76 -5.06 -1.06 6.89
C ARG A 76 -6.10 -0.14 6.25
N SER A 77 -5.72 0.56 5.18
CA SER A 77 -6.60 1.49 4.47
C SER A 77 -7.44 0.81 3.39
N SER A 78 -8.31 1.58 2.74
CA SER A 78 -9.01 1.18 1.50
C SER A 78 -9.58 2.41 0.80
N MET A 79 -9.93 2.25 -0.47
CA MET A 79 -10.79 3.17 -1.20
C MET A 79 -12.08 2.46 -1.61
N THR A 80 -13.17 2.72 -0.89
CA THR A 80 -14.43 1.96 -1.00
C THR A 80 -15.49 2.60 -1.89
N LEU A 81 -15.23 3.80 -2.45
CA LEU A 81 -16.18 4.53 -3.29
C LEU A 81 -15.63 4.69 -4.71
N GLY A 82 -16.05 3.80 -5.61
CA GLY A 82 -15.57 3.71 -6.99
C GLY A 82 -16.28 4.66 -7.97
N LYS A 83 -15.72 4.84 -9.16
CA LYS A 83 -16.29 5.68 -10.24
C LYS A 83 -17.72 5.30 -10.65
N SER A 84 -18.09 4.03 -10.59
CA SER A 84 -19.46 3.55 -10.87
C SER A 84 -20.50 4.05 -9.87
N GLU A 85 -20.06 4.37 -8.64
CA GLU A 85 -20.90 4.86 -7.54
C GLU A 85 -20.74 6.37 -7.34
N ARG A 86 -20.36 7.10 -8.40
CA ARG A 86 -20.06 8.54 -8.38
C ARG A 86 -18.87 8.92 -7.49
N GLY A 87 -18.01 7.96 -7.14
CA GLY A 87 -16.71 8.20 -6.53
C GLY A 87 -15.64 8.63 -7.54
N PHE A 88 -14.44 8.92 -7.02
CA PHE A 88 -13.28 9.28 -7.83
C PHE A 88 -12.22 8.17 -7.92
N CYS A 89 -12.38 7.11 -7.13
CA CYS A 89 -11.42 6.01 -7.08
C CYS A 89 -11.44 5.19 -8.38
N ASP A 90 -10.26 4.98 -8.97
CA ASP A 90 -10.07 4.06 -10.09
C ASP A 90 -10.25 2.60 -9.65
N ASN A 91 -10.78 1.76 -10.55
CA ASN A 91 -11.08 0.35 -10.26
C ASN A 91 -9.87 -0.46 -9.74
N LEU A 92 -8.64 0.00 -10.03
CA LEU A 92 -7.43 -0.65 -9.55
C LEU A 92 -7.22 -0.47 -8.04
N PHE A 93 -7.63 0.68 -7.51
CA PHE A 93 -7.51 1.02 -6.08
C PHE A 93 -8.81 0.75 -5.32
N PHE A 94 -9.91 0.53 -6.05
CA PHE A 94 -11.21 0.26 -5.48
C PHE A 94 -11.22 -1.08 -4.76
N GLU A 95 -11.58 -1.04 -3.48
CA GLU A 95 -11.75 -2.21 -2.67
C GLU A 95 -12.97 -2.02 -1.75
N PRO A 96 -14.01 -2.85 -1.85
CA PRO A 96 -15.20 -2.69 -1.02
C PRO A 96 -14.96 -3.14 0.42
N VAL A 97 -15.72 -2.57 1.36
CA VAL A 97 -15.55 -2.81 2.81
C VAL A 97 -15.57 -4.30 3.18
N HIS A 98 -16.43 -5.10 2.55
CA HIS A 98 -16.55 -6.54 2.84
C HIS A 98 -15.33 -7.37 2.40
N ARG A 99 -14.41 -6.78 1.63
CA ARG A 99 -13.13 -7.39 1.25
C ARG A 99 -11.99 -7.00 2.18
N MET A 100 -12.19 -5.98 3.01
CA MET A 100 -11.21 -5.57 4.00
C MET A 100 -11.14 -6.66 5.07
N SER A 101 -10.03 -7.40 5.11
CA SER A 101 -9.78 -8.32 6.22
C SER A 101 -9.57 -7.49 7.48
N ALA A 102 -10.22 -7.89 8.57
CA ALA A 102 -9.98 -7.34 9.89
C ALA A 102 -8.75 -8.03 10.50
N THR A 103 -7.60 -7.95 9.83
CA THR A 103 -6.36 -8.49 10.39
C THR A 103 -5.83 -7.48 11.40
N VAL A 104 -6.11 -7.73 12.67
CA VAL A 104 -5.59 -6.99 13.81
C VAL A 104 -4.23 -7.59 14.14
N TRP A 105 -3.16 -6.82 13.93
CA TRP A 105 -1.79 -7.13 14.37
C TRP A 105 -1.48 -6.37 15.66
#